data_AF-A0AAI8PCG6-F1
#
_entry.id   AF-A0AAI8PCG6-F1
#
_cell.length_a   1.000
_cell.length_b   1.000
_cell.length_c   1.000
_cell.angle_alpha   90.00
_cell.angle_beta   90.00
_cell.angle_gamma   90.00
#
_symmetry.space_group_name_H-M   'P 1'
#
loop_
_entity.id
_entity.type
_entity.pdbx_description
1 polymer ?
#
loop_
_entity_poly.entity_id
_entity_poly.type
_entity_poly.pdbx_seq_one_letter_code
_entity_poly.pdbx_strand_id
1 'polypeptide(L)'
;MLKALKKIFGKADAAPQAVAPSAPVTAQTPQPTAAHPPKPERASAPSPQPEPAPQATAPVAQTPREKPRRERKPKPQASLWKPEDFVVEPQEGKTRFHDFKLSDTLMHAIHDLGFPYCTPIQAQVLGHTLRGQDAIGRAQTGTGKTAAFLISIIAQLQQTPPPKERYMGEPRALIIAPTRELVVQIAKDAEALTRYSGLNVMSFVGGMEYDKQLKALEKRHCDILVATPGRLLDFQQRGEVHLDMVEVMVLDEADRMLDMGFIPQVRQIIRQTPPKSERQTLLFSATFTDDVMNLAKQWTTDPAIVEIEPENVASETVEQHVYAVAGSDKYKLLYNLVTQNGWQRVMVFANRKDEVRRIEERLVRDGVNAAQLSGDVPQHKRIRTLENFREGRVTVLVATDVAGRGIHIDGISHVINFTLPEDPDDYVHRIGRTGRAGTSGVSISFAGEDDAYQLPAIEELLGRKIKCEMPPDALLTPVPRKAQASANPSV
;
A
#
# COMPACT_ATOMS: atom_id res chain seq x y z
N MET A 1 33.27 51.86 -18.73
CA MET A 1 32.81 51.34 -20.04
C MET A 1 31.35 50.95 -19.88
N LEU A 2 30.32 51.79 -20.00
CA LEU A 2 29.99 52.74 -21.07
C LEU A 2 30.25 52.21 -22.49
N LYS A 3 29.13 51.99 -23.18
CA LYS A 3 28.91 52.14 -24.64
C LYS A 3 29.56 51.13 -25.59
N ALA A 4 28.76 50.13 -25.94
CA ALA A 4 28.34 49.90 -27.33
C ALA A 4 26.87 49.43 -27.29
N LEU A 5 25.90 50.33 -27.08
CA LEU A 5 25.15 51.05 -28.11
C LEU A 5 24.54 50.16 -29.22
N LYS A 6 23.24 49.88 -29.07
CA LYS A 6 22.18 50.57 -29.84
C LYS A 6 22.09 50.23 -31.33
N LYS A 7 21.26 49.24 -31.64
CA LYS A 7 20.44 49.12 -32.85
C LYS A 7 19.38 48.04 -32.51
N ILE A 8 18.07 48.26 -32.48
CA ILE A 8 17.21 49.21 -33.18
C ILE A 8 15.97 49.44 -32.30
N PHE A 9 15.70 50.71 -32.00
CA PHE A 9 14.43 51.23 -31.49
C PHE A 9 13.30 50.90 -32.49
N GLY A 10 12.03 50.75 -32.14
CA GLY A 10 11.38 51.08 -30.89
C GLY A 10 9.87 50.82 -30.94
N LYS A 11 9.22 51.11 -29.81
CA LYS A 11 7.77 51.27 -29.66
C LYS A 11 7.29 52.51 -30.41
N ALA A 12 6.10 52.43 -31.00
CA ALA A 12 5.10 53.50 -30.95
C ALA A 12 3.70 52.95 -31.27
N ASP A 13 2.77 53.28 -30.39
CA ASP A 13 1.32 53.15 -30.51
C ASP A 13 0.73 54.03 -31.62
N ALA A 14 -0.35 53.58 -32.28
CA ALA A 14 -1.54 54.37 -32.63
C ALA A 14 -2.59 53.52 -33.39
N ALA A 15 -3.82 53.50 -32.89
CA ALA A 15 -5.07 53.00 -33.51
C ALA A 15 -5.58 53.98 -34.60
N PRO A 16 -6.80 53.89 -35.20
CA PRO A 16 -7.87 52.88 -35.12
C PRO A 16 -8.50 52.48 -36.49
N GLN A 17 -9.37 51.45 -36.54
CA GLN A 17 -10.73 51.56 -37.09
C GLN A 17 -11.53 50.24 -37.05
N ALA A 18 -12.77 50.43 -36.59
CA ALA A 18 -13.96 49.58 -36.48
C ALA A 18 -14.21 48.49 -37.54
N VAL A 19 -14.76 47.34 -37.09
CA VAL A 19 -16.07 46.80 -37.54
C VAL A 19 -16.75 46.05 -36.37
N ALA A 20 -18.07 46.14 -36.32
CA ALA A 20 -19.01 45.90 -35.23
C ALA A 20 -19.11 44.47 -34.65
N PRO A 21 -19.66 44.34 -33.41
CA PRO A 21 -20.01 43.07 -32.79
C PRO A 21 -21.46 42.65 -33.12
N SER A 22 -21.65 41.40 -33.54
CA SER A 22 -22.97 40.76 -33.59
C SER A 22 -23.34 40.20 -32.22
N ALA A 23 -24.40 40.77 -31.64
CA ALA A 23 -25.12 40.27 -30.47
C ALA A 23 -26.06 39.08 -30.85
N PRO A 24 -26.97 38.63 -29.97
CA PRO A 24 -26.72 37.63 -28.94
C PRO A 24 -27.57 36.36 -29.17
N VAL A 25 -27.07 35.19 -28.77
CA VAL A 25 -27.91 33.98 -28.72
C VAL A 25 -28.73 34.01 -27.43
N THR A 26 -30.02 33.86 -27.64
CA THR A 26 -31.15 34.16 -26.77
C THR A 26 -31.25 33.19 -25.60
N ALA A 27 -31.54 33.73 -24.41
CA ALA A 27 -32.02 32.98 -23.27
C ALA A 27 -33.36 32.31 -23.59
N GLN A 28 -33.43 30.99 -23.43
CA GLN A 28 -34.69 30.25 -23.43
C GLN A 28 -35.04 29.85 -22.00
N THR A 29 -36.16 30.41 -21.55
CA THR A 29 -36.91 30.06 -20.37
C THR A 29 -37.37 28.60 -20.44
N PRO A 30 -37.33 27.81 -19.35
CA PRO A 30 -37.94 26.50 -19.33
C PRO A 30 -39.46 26.62 -19.19
N GLN A 31 -40.20 26.09 -20.16
CA GLN A 31 -41.63 25.78 -20.03
C GLN A 31 -41.83 24.28 -19.71
N PRO A 32 -42.95 23.94 -19.03
CA PRO A 32 -43.08 22.73 -18.22
C PRO A 32 -43.44 21.52 -19.08
N THR A 33 -42.78 20.39 -18.84
CA THR A 33 -43.17 19.11 -19.44
C THR A 33 -44.27 18.43 -18.63
N ALA A 34 -45.16 17.81 -19.40
CA ALA A 34 -46.48 17.37 -19.04
C ALA A 34 -46.52 16.15 -18.10
N ALA A 35 -47.62 16.13 -17.35
CA ALA A 35 -48.01 15.11 -16.39
C ALA A 35 -48.19 13.71 -17.00
N HIS A 36 -47.79 12.69 -16.23
CA HIS A 36 -48.22 11.32 -16.43
C HIS A 36 -49.73 11.16 -16.14
N PRO A 37 -50.47 10.36 -16.93
CA PRO A 37 -51.88 10.08 -16.65
C PRO A 37 -52.05 9.14 -15.44
N PRO A 38 -53.18 9.23 -14.72
CA PRO A 38 -53.40 8.51 -13.47
C PRO A 38 -53.72 7.03 -13.68
N LYS A 39 -53.28 6.18 -12.75
CA LYS A 39 -53.82 4.82 -12.57
C LYS A 39 -55.28 4.94 -12.08
N PRO A 40 -56.23 4.12 -12.59
CA PRO A 40 -57.57 4.12 -12.06
C PRO A 40 -57.61 3.41 -10.70
N GLU A 41 -58.10 4.12 -9.68
CA GLU A 41 -58.70 3.54 -8.49
C GLU A 41 -59.91 2.69 -8.87
N ARG A 42 -60.05 1.53 -8.24
CA ARG A 42 -61.34 0.83 -8.16
C ARG A 42 -61.66 0.63 -6.69
N ALA A 43 -62.71 1.33 -6.24
CA ALA A 43 -63.25 1.28 -4.90
C ALA A 43 -64.00 -0.04 -4.62
N SER A 44 -63.82 -0.47 -3.37
CA SER A 44 -64.58 -1.37 -2.49
C SER A 44 -65.98 -1.87 -2.85
N ALA A 45 -66.25 -3.16 -2.55
CA ALA A 45 -67.38 -3.65 -1.71
C ALA A 45 -67.17 -5.16 -1.35
N PRO A 46 -67.96 -5.82 -0.47
CA PRO A 46 -67.52 -6.24 0.87
C PRO A 46 -67.54 -7.77 1.11
N SER A 47 -67.01 -8.18 2.27
CA SER A 47 -66.93 -9.53 2.83
C SER A 47 -68.28 -10.27 2.98
N PRO A 48 -68.23 -11.62 3.05
CA PRO A 48 -69.02 -12.29 4.10
C PRO A 48 -68.29 -13.45 4.81
N GLN A 49 -68.59 -13.59 6.10
CA GLN A 49 -68.51 -14.81 6.94
C GLN A 49 -69.98 -15.21 7.30
N PRO A 50 -70.31 -16.35 7.96
CA PRO A 50 -69.72 -17.72 8.03
C PRO A 50 -70.78 -18.89 7.97
N GLU A 51 -70.29 -20.14 8.18
CA GLU A 51 -70.96 -21.40 8.66
C GLU A 51 -71.60 -22.43 7.69
N PRO A 52 -71.74 -23.74 8.05
CA PRO A 52 -70.90 -24.63 8.87
C PRO A 52 -70.61 -26.02 8.21
N ALA A 53 -69.78 -26.84 8.88
CA ALA A 53 -69.22 -28.13 8.45
C ALA A 53 -70.17 -29.35 8.53
N PRO A 54 -69.76 -30.51 7.96
CA PRO A 54 -70.02 -31.80 8.61
C PRO A 54 -68.74 -32.53 9.03
N GLN A 55 -68.86 -33.18 10.18
CA GLN A 55 -67.84 -33.88 10.95
C GLN A 55 -67.38 -35.19 10.29
N ALA A 56 -66.10 -35.53 10.46
CA ALA A 56 -65.63 -36.91 10.38
C ALA A 56 -64.44 -37.12 11.36
N THR A 57 -64.79 -37.75 12.49
CA THR A 57 -64.02 -38.71 13.31
C THR A 57 -62.49 -38.67 13.35
N ALA A 58 -61.97 -38.46 14.56
CA ALA A 58 -60.56 -38.55 14.95
C ALA A 58 -59.98 -39.98 14.87
N PRO A 59 -58.64 -40.09 14.70
CA PRO A 59 -57.88 -40.98 15.57
C PRO A 59 -56.59 -40.36 16.14
N VAL A 60 -56.44 -40.55 17.46
CA VAL A 60 -55.22 -40.82 18.25
C VAL A 60 -53.94 -40.03 17.94
N ALA A 61 -53.60 -39.13 18.87
CA ALA A 61 -52.36 -38.39 18.92
C ALA A 61 -51.13 -39.30 19.13
N GLN A 62 -50.14 -39.18 18.24
CA GLN A 62 -48.77 -39.60 18.49
C GLN A 62 -47.97 -38.40 19.00
N THR A 63 -47.35 -38.56 20.16
CA THR A 63 -46.45 -37.59 20.79
C THR A 63 -45.22 -37.33 19.91
N PRO A 64 -44.81 -36.06 19.67
CA PRO A 64 -43.56 -35.77 19.00
C PRO A 64 -42.39 -36.11 19.93
N ARG A 65 -41.46 -36.96 19.47
CA ARG A 65 -40.17 -37.18 20.12
C ARG A 65 -39.39 -35.86 20.20
N GLU A 66 -39.15 -35.36 21.42
CA GLU A 66 -38.20 -34.28 21.67
C GLU A 66 -36.79 -34.72 21.26
N LYS A 67 -36.16 -33.93 20.38
CA LYS A 67 -34.73 -34.04 20.10
C LYS A 67 -33.95 -33.43 21.28
N PRO A 68 -32.87 -34.05 21.78
CA PRO A 68 -32.13 -33.52 22.90
C PRO A 68 -31.53 -32.16 22.53
N ARG A 69 -31.91 -31.14 23.31
CA ARG A 69 -31.41 -29.78 23.21
C ARG A 69 -29.92 -29.80 23.56
N ARG A 70 -29.06 -29.75 22.53
CA ARG A 70 -27.61 -29.67 22.69
C ARG A 70 -27.29 -28.43 23.53
N GLU A 71 -26.89 -28.64 24.78
CA GLU A 71 -26.42 -27.55 25.64
C GLU A 71 -25.29 -26.81 24.92
N ARG A 72 -25.48 -25.50 24.75
CA ARG A 72 -24.42 -24.64 24.23
C ARG A 72 -23.30 -24.69 25.26
N LYS A 73 -22.15 -25.24 24.85
CA LYS A 73 -20.90 -25.08 25.60
C LYS A 73 -20.75 -23.59 25.97
N PRO A 74 -20.46 -23.26 27.24
CA PRO A 74 -20.26 -21.87 27.62
C PRO A 74 -19.18 -21.28 26.70
N LYS A 75 -19.47 -20.10 26.12
CA LYS A 75 -18.43 -19.33 25.43
C LYS A 75 -17.28 -19.18 26.42
N PRO A 76 -16.02 -19.41 26.01
CA PRO A 76 -14.89 -19.09 26.88
C PRO A 76 -15.08 -17.67 27.39
N GLN A 77 -15.13 -17.48 28.71
CA GLN A 77 -15.03 -16.15 29.27
C GLN A 77 -13.72 -15.59 28.73
N ALA A 78 -13.79 -14.49 27.97
CA ALA A 78 -12.60 -13.80 27.53
C ALA A 78 -11.82 -13.47 28.81
N SER A 79 -10.63 -14.05 28.95
CA SER A 79 -9.70 -13.66 30.01
C SER A 79 -9.55 -12.15 29.94
N LEU A 80 -9.91 -11.45 31.02
CA LEU A 80 -9.61 -10.03 31.18
C LEU A 80 -8.10 -9.91 31.23
N TRP A 81 -7.49 -9.66 30.06
CA TRP A 81 -6.05 -9.42 29.96
C TRP A 81 -5.68 -8.25 30.86
N LYS A 82 -4.55 -8.38 31.55
CA LYS A 82 -3.97 -7.34 32.38
C LYS A 82 -2.54 -7.05 31.94
N PRO A 83 -2.02 -5.84 32.20
CA PRO A 83 -0.61 -5.53 31.96
C PRO A 83 0.36 -6.52 32.60
N GLU A 84 -0.01 -7.12 33.75
CA GLU A 84 0.78 -8.15 34.43
C GLU A 84 0.98 -9.44 33.60
N ASP A 85 0.09 -9.72 32.64
CA ASP A 85 0.20 -10.90 31.76
C ASP A 85 1.31 -10.72 30.70
N PHE A 86 1.81 -9.49 30.51
CA PHE A 86 2.85 -9.15 29.54
C PHE A 86 4.15 -8.75 30.24
N VAL A 87 4.83 -9.72 30.85
CA VAL A 87 6.11 -9.47 31.53
C VAL A 87 7.25 -9.42 30.51
N VAL A 88 7.94 -8.28 30.46
CA VAL A 88 9.19 -8.11 29.68
C VAL A 88 10.30 -7.61 30.60
N GLU A 89 11.32 -8.43 30.79
CA GLU A 89 12.47 -8.10 31.63
C GLU A 89 13.28 -6.93 31.03
N PRO A 90 13.76 -5.98 31.85
CA PRO A 90 14.71 -4.97 31.39
C PRO A 90 15.97 -5.64 30.80
N GLN A 91 16.39 -5.19 29.62
CA GLN A 91 17.64 -5.63 29.01
C GLN A 91 18.47 -4.40 28.64
N GLU A 92 19.76 -4.41 28.99
CA GLU A 92 20.67 -3.31 28.68
C GLU A 92 20.71 -3.05 27.16
N GLY A 93 20.60 -1.77 26.77
CA GLY A 93 20.56 -1.35 25.37
C GLY A 93 19.22 -1.57 24.65
N LYS A 94 18.19 -2.11 25.30
CA LYS A 94 16.85 -2.28 24.70
C LYS A 94 15.79 -1.46 25.43
N THR A 95 14.90 -0.85 24.66
CA THR A 95 13.73 -0.12 25.19
C THR A 95 12.49 -1.01 25.15
N ARG A 96 11.71 -1.01 26.23
CA ARG A 96 10.44 -1.74 26.31
C ARG A 96 9.28 -0.79 26.04
N PHE A 97 8.18 -1.34 25.52
CA PHE A 97 6.93 -0.58 25.41
C PHE A 97 6.39 -0.13 26.78
N HIS A 98 6.68 -0.90 27.83
CA HIS A 98 6.39 -0.58 29.24
C HIS A 98 7.05 0.71 29.74
N ASP A 99 8.13 1.15 29.10
CA ASP A 99 8.84 2.37 29.50
C ASP A 99 8.10 3.64 29.00
N PHE A 100 7.07 3.45 28.15
CA PHE A 100 6.17 4.51 27.68
C PHE A 100 4.81 4.45 28.39
N LYS A 101 4.14 5.61 28.51
CA LYS A 101 2.80 5.72 29.09
C LYS A 101 1.70 5.37 28.07
N LEU A 102 1.65 4.10 27.67
CA LEU A 102 0.62 3.58 26.75
C LEU A 102 -0.60 3.07 27.51
N SER A 103 -1.77 3.06 26.87
CA SER A 103 -2.99 2.52 27.48
C SER A 103 -2.97 0.99 27.53
N ASP A 104 -3.67 0.41 28.50
CA ASP A 104 -3.79 -1.05 28.66
C ASP A 104 -4.32 -1.73 27.38
N THR A 105 -5.27 -1.09 26.70
CA THR A 105 -5.82 -1.62 25.43
C THR A 105 -4.78 -1.70 24.32
N LEU A 106 -3.86 -0.74 24.25
CA LEU A 106 -2.78 -0.71 23.27
C LEU A 106 -1.67 -1.69 23.67
N MET A 107 -1.32 -1.76 24.95
CA MET A 107 -0.37 -2.75 25.47
C MET A 107 -0.83 -4.18 25.24
N HIS A 108 -2.13 -4.46 25.37
CA HIS A 108 -2.71 -5.76 25.03
C HIS A 108 -2.53 -6.10 23.55
N ALA A 109 -2.77 -5.14 22.65
CA ALA A 109 -2.58 -5.37 21.23
C ALA A 109 -1.09 -5.60 20.88
N ILE A 110 -0.17 -4.87 21.52
CA ILE A 110 1.29 -5.06 21.38
C ILE A 110 1.70 -6.46 21.86
N HIS A 111 1.13 -6.93 22.98
CA HIS A 111 1.35 -8.28 23.50
C HIS A 111 0.86 -9.36 22.53
N ASP A 112 -0.36 -9.23 22.00
CA ASP A 112 -0.93 -10.15 21.01
C ASP A 112 -0.09 -10.25 19.73
N LEU A 113 0.55 -9.14 19.33
CA LEU A 113 1.46 -9.08 18.19
C LEU A 113 2.84 -9.68 18.48
N GLY A 114 3.14 -9.98 19.74
CA GLY A 114 4.39 -10.61 20.15
C GLY A 114 5.60 -9.68 20.05
N PHE A 115 5.44 -8.39 20.37
CA PHE A 115 6.53 -7.42 20.35
C PHE A 115 7.13 -7.20 21.75
N PRO A 116 8.19 -7.94 22.16
CA PRO A 116 8.74 -7.80 23.50
C PRO A 116 9.46 -6.46 23.72
N TYR A 117 10.25 -6.01 22.72
CA TYR A 117 11.04 -4.78 22.78
C TYR A 117 10.80 -3.90 21.56
N CYS A 118 11.04 -2.61 21.70
CA CYS A 118 11.06 -1.66 20.59
C CYS A 118 12.23 -1.96 19.65
N THR A 119 12.00 -1.81 18.34
CA THR A 119 13.11 -1.66 17.38
C THR A 119 13.82 -0.32 17.60
N PRO A 120 15.06 -0.13 17.09
CA PRO A 120 15.79 1.13 17.28
C PRO A 120 15.01 2.37 16.81
N ILE A 121 14.34 2.29 15.66
CA ILE A 121 13.50 3.40 15.15
C ILE A 121 12.30 3.65 16.08
N GLN A 122 11.66 2.60 16.59
CA GLN A 122 10.52 2.74 17.51
C GLN A 122 10.95 3.41 18.81
N ALA A 123 12.05 2.95 19.41
CA ALA A 123 12.56 3.48 20.68
C ALA A 123 12.85 5.00 20.59
N GLN A 124 13.52 5.42 19.51
CA GLN A 124 13.87 6.82 19.30
C GLN A 124 12.66 7.68 18.94
N VAL A 125 11.86 7.25 17.94
CA VAL A 125 10.71 8.03 17.45
C VAL A 125 9.64 8.17 18.54
N LEU A 126 9.26 7.09 19.22
CA LEU A 126 8.21 7.11 20.26
C LEU A 126 8.56 8.04 21.42
N GLY A 127 9.85 8.20 21.73
CA GLY A 127 10.32 9.18 22.70
C GLY A 127 9.80 10.57 22.37
N HIS A 128 9.82 11.00 21.11
CA HIS A 128 9.38 12.32 20.67
C HIS A 128 7.88 12.38 20.38
N THR A 129 7.38 11.42 19.61
CA THR A 129 6.02 11.49 19.05
C THR A 129 4.94 11.32 20.10
N LEU A 130 5.17 10.54 21.16
CA LEU A 130 4.21 10.41 22.27
C LEU A 130 4.08 11.68 23.11
N ARG A 131 4.96 12.67 22.93
CA ARG A 131 4.84 14.01 23.51
C ARG A 131 4.18 15.03 22.57
N GLY A 132 3.71 14.59 21.40
CA GLY A 132 3.11 15.45 20.38
C GLY A 132 4.10 16.19 19.48
N GLN A 133 5.41 15.91 19.58
CA GLN A 133 6.40 16.52 18.68
C GLN A 133 6.34 15.87 17.28
N ASP A 134 6.49 16.67 16.24
CA ASP A 134 6.68 16.17 14.87
C ASP A 134 7.94 15.32 14.76
N ALA A 135 7.99 14.41 13.78
CA ALA A 135 9.17 13.60 13.55
C ALA A 135 9.44 13.37 12.06
N ILE A 136 10.71 13.33 11.71
CA ILE A 136 11.21 12.88 10.40
C ILE A 136 12.09 11.66 10.66
N GLY A 137 11.67 10.49 10.17
CA GLY A 137 12.38 9.23 10.37
C GLY A 137 13.02 8.71 9.08
N ARG A 138 14.36 8.56 9.07
CA ARG A 138 15.06 7.76 8.05
C ARG A 138 15.19 6.34 8.55
N ALA A 139 14.46 5.41 7.92
CA ALA A 139 14.71 3.99 8.12
C ALA A 139 14.20 3.18 6.94
N GLN A 140 14.84 2.04 6.70
CA GLN A 140 14.45 1.11 5.63
C GLN A 140 13.13 0.39 5.96
N THR A 141 12.49 -0.20 4.95
CA THR A 141 11.32 -1.06 5.16
C THR A 141 11.67 -2.26 6.04
N GLY A 142 10.76 -2.67 6.93
CA GLY A 142 10.99 -3.81 7.83
C GLY A 142 11.67 -3.46 9.16
N THR A 143 12.02 -2.18 9.38
CA THR A 143 12.61 -1.71 10.65
C THR A 143 11.58 -1.41 11.75
N GLY A 144 10.28 -1.59 11.47
CA GLY A 144 9.21 -1.35 12.44
C GLY A 144 8.61 0.06 12.45
N LYS A 145 8.87 0.89 11.42
CA LYS A 145 8.31 2.24 11.25
C LYS A 145 6.79 2.29 11.42
N THR A 146 6.09 1.33 10.80
CA THR A 146 4.62 1.26 10.81
C THR A 146 4.06 1.18 12.22
N ALA A 147 4.59 0.30 13.07
CA ALA A 147 4.17 0.23 14.46
C ALA A 147 4.51 1.53 15.23
N ALA A 148 5.65 2.18 14.97
CA ALA A 148 6.03 3.42 15.66
C ALA A 148 4.99 4.54 15.48
N PHE A 149 4.60 4.84 14.23
CA PHE A 149 3.63 5.91 13.99
C PHE A 149 2.20 5.48 14.34
N LEU A 150 1.84 4.19 14.19
CA LEU A 150 0.51 3.71 14.59
C LEU A 150 0.32 3.78 16.10
N ILE A 151 1.32 3.40 16.90
CA ILE A 151 1.31 3.56 18.36
C ILE A 151 1.17 5.03 18.74
N SER A 152 1.89 5.92 18.04
CA SER A 152 1.80 7.38 18.27
C SER A 152 0.39 7.90 17.99
N ILE A 153 -0.20 7.53 16.86
CA ILE A 153 -1.57 7.88 16.48
C ILE A 153 -2.57 7.37 17.53
N ILE A 154 -2.52 6.09 17.87
CA ILE A 154 -3.51 5.48 18.77
C ILE A 154 -3.42 6.10 20.16
N ALA A 155 -2.20 6.33 20.66
CA ALA A 155 -1.99 7.00 21.94
C ALA A 155 -2.57 8.42 21.95
N GLN A 156 -2.34 9.20 20.88
CA GLN A 156 -2.92 10.54 20.74
C GLN A 156 -4.45 10.50 20.72
N LEU A 157 -5.04 9.68 19.84
CA LEU A 157 -6.51 9.59 19.67
C LEU A 157 -7.24 9.07 20.91
N GLN A 158 -6.55 8.35 21.80
CA GLN A 158 -7.10 7.92 23.10
C GLN A 158 -7.07 9.03 24.16
N GLN A 159 -6.11 9.96 24.07
CA GLN A 159 -5.98 11.09 25.00
C GLN A 159 -6.89 12.26 24.61
N THR A 160 -7.17 12.41 23.31
CA THR A 160 -8.12 13.40 22.79
C THR A 160 -9.38 12.66 22.34
N PRO A 161 -10.50 12.68 23.09
CA PRO A 161 -11.74 12.06 22.60
C PRO A 161 -12.30 12.83 21.40
N PRO A 162 -12.97 12.14 20.44
CA PRO A 162 -13.62 12.83 19.33
C PRO A 162 -14.74 13.77 19.83
N PRO A 163 -15.06 14.85 19.09
CA PRO A 163 -16.24 15.66 19.40
C PRO A 163 -17.53 14.81 19.29
N LYS A 164 -18.57 15.22 20.01
CA LYS A 164 -19.87 14.52 20.03
C LYS A 164 -20.56 14.55 18.67
N GLU A 165 -20.40 15.65 17.94
CA GLU A 165 -20.93 15.84 16.60
C GLU A 165 -19.76 15.78 15.62
N ARG A 166 -19.80 14.80 14.71
CA ARG A 166 -18.89 14.67 13.58
C ARG A 166 -19.51 13.82 12.49
N TYR A 167 -19.09 14.04 11.25
CA TYR A 167 -19.50 13.22 10.12
C TYR A 167 -18.79 11.86 10.12
N MET A 168 -19.31 10.91 9.36
CA MET A 168 -18.68 9.59 9.21
C MET A 168 -17.32 9.68 8.51
N GLY A 169 -17.20 10.61 7.57
CA GLY A 169 -16.01 10.88 6.74
C GLY A 169 -15.01 11.86 7.31
N GLU A 170 -14.96 12.05 8.63
CA GLU A 170 -14.02 12.96 9.30
C GLU A 170 -12.97 12.19 10.11
N PRO A 171 -11.90 11.71 9.45
CA PRO A 171 -10.79 11.07 10.12
C PRO A 171 -10.04 12.05 11.03
N ARG A 172 -9.58 11.53 12.18
CA ARG A 172 -8.73 12.26 13.12
C ARG A 172 -7.25 11.97 12.91
N ALA A 173 -6.94 10.82 12.31
CA ALA A 173 -5.60 10.51 11.83
C ALA A 173 -5.62 10.17 10.34
N LEU A 174 -4.65 10.70 9.61
CA LEU A 174 -4.49 10.49 8.17
C LEU A 174 -3.10 9.94 7.88
N ILE A 175 -3.03 8.76 7.26
CA ILE A 175 -1.79 8.16 6.80
C ILE A 175 -1.82 8.10 5.27
N ILE A 176 -0.87 8.76 4.62
CA ILE A 176 -0.70 8.74 3.18
C ILE A 176 0.47 7.84 2.83
N ALA A 177 0.24 6.91 1.90
CA ALA A 177 1.27 6.03 1.35
C ALA A 177 1.17 5.96 -0.18
N PRO A 178 2.29 5.79 -0.89
CA PRO A 178 2.35 5.87 -2.36
C PRO A 178 1.62 4.72 -3.06
N THR A 179 1.62 3.52 -2.48
CA THR A 179 1.13 2.30 -3.14
C THR A 179 -0.09 1.72 -2.43
N ARG A 180 -0.91 1.01 -3.20
CA ARG A 180 -2.12 0.36 -2.67
C ARG A 180 -1.75 -0.75 -1.70
N GLU A 181 -0.68 -1.47 -2.02
CA GLU A 181 -0.13 -2.56 -1.24
C GLU A 181 0.32 -2.08 0.14
N LEU A 182 1.07 -0.97 0.19
CA LEU A 182 1.49 -0.38 1.46
C LEU A 182 0.30 0.12 2.28
N VAL A 183 -0.69 0.76 1.64
CA VAL A 183 -1.93 1.16 2.34
C VAL A 183 -2.65 -0.03 2.96
N VAL A 184 -2.82 -1.13 2.22
CA VAL A 184 -3.46 -2.35 2.72
C VAL A 184 -2.68 -2.96 3.88
N GLN A 185 -1.34 -2.94 3.81
CA GLN A 185 -0.48 -3.43 4.88
C GLN A 185 -0.62 -2.57 6.14
N ILE A 186 -0.48 -1.24 6.02
CA ILE A 186 -0.62 -0.31 7.15
C ILE A 186 -2.02 -0.42 7.76
N ALA A 187 -3.07 -0.53 6.94
CA ALA A 187 -4.44 -0.68 7.44
C ALA A 187 -4.62 -1.98 8.24
N LYS A 188 -4.04 -3.09 7.77
CA LYS A 188 -4.07 -4.37 8.50
C LYS A 188 -3.32 -4.27 9.84
N ASP A 189 -2.16 -3.63 9.84
CA ASP A 189 -1.36 -3.44 11.06
C ASP A 189 -2.09 -2.51 12.05
N ALA A 190 -2.75 -1.47 11.54
CA ALA A 190 -3.59 -0.56 12.31
C ALA A 190 -4.81 -1.28 12.92
N GLU A 191 -5.50 -2.14 12.16
CA GLU A 191 -6.61 -2.96 12.67
C GLU A 191 -6.16 -3.90 13.79
N ALA A 192 -4.96 -4.48 13.69
CA ALA A 192 -4.41 -5.32 14.73
C ALA A 192 -4.10 -4.52 16.01
N LEU A 193 -3.49 -3.34 15.88
CA LEU A 193 -3.17 -2.47 17.03
C LEU A 193 -4.40 -1.78 17.65
N THR A 194 -5.48 -1.60 16.88
CA THR A 194 -6.74 -0.98 17.36
C THR A 194 -7.77 -1.99 17.86
N ARG A 195 -7.45 -3.28 17.85
CA ARG A 195 -8.37 -4.39 18.19
C ARG A 195 -9.15 -4.19 19.50
N TYR A 196 -8.53 -3.54 20.49
CA TYR A 196 -9.10 -3.31 21.81
C TYR A 196 -9.38 -1.83 22.12
N SER A 197 -9.10 -0.90 21.21
CA SER A 197 -9.22 0.55 21.47
C SER A 197 -10.59 1.14 21.09
N GLY A 198 -11.38 0.43 20.27
CA GLY A 198 -12.64 0.94 19.72
C GLY A 198 -12.47 1.94 18.57
N LEU A 199 -11.24 2.24 18.16
CA LEU A 199 -10.94 3.08 17.01
C LEU A 199 -11.20 2.33 15.70
N ASN A 200 -11.79 3.02 14.74
CA ASN A 200 -12.13 2.44 13.44
C ASN A 200 -11.11 2.85 12.39
N VAL A 201 -10.53 1.84 11.75
CA VAL A 201 -9.62 2.00 10.60
C VAL A 201 -10.40 1.88 9.30
N MET A 202 -10.07 2.74 8.34
CA MET A 202 -10.51 2.64 6.96
C MET A 202 -9.34 2.82 6.01
N SER A 203 -9.44 2.22 4.82
CA SER A 203 -8.40 2.32 3.81
C SER A 203 -8.97 2.73 2.46
N PHE A 204 -8.39 3.75 1.82
CA PHE A 204 -8.77 4.22 0.49
C PHE A 204 -7.69 4.01 -0.56
N VAL A 205 -7.97 3.12 -1.50
CA VAL A 205 -7.02 2.76 -2.58
C VAL A 205 -7.69 2.76 -3.94
N GLY A 206 -6.93 3.20 -4.95
CA GLY A 206 -7.33 3.09 -6.34
C GLY A 206 -7.54 1.63 -6.78
N GLY A 207 -8.29 1.42 -7.87
CA GLY A 207 -8.51 0.08 -8.43
C GLY A 207 -9.43 -0.85 -7.62
N MET A 208 -9.90 -0.41 -6.45
CA MET A 208 -11.05 -0.98 -5.76
C MET A 208 -12.32 -0.21 -6.11
N GLU A 209 -13.46 -0.91 -6.09
CA GLU A 209 -14.78 -0.32 -6.31
C GLU A 209 -15.01 0.85 -5.35
N TYR A 210 -15.43 1.98 -5.89
CA TYR A 210 -15.67 3.21 -5.13
C TYR A 210 -16.83 3.00 -4.16
N ASP A 211 -17.97 2.51 -4.65
CA ASP A 211 -19.19 2.32 -3.87
C ASP A 211 -19.00 1.36 -2.68
N LYS A 212 -18.09 0.39 -2.81
CA LYS A 212 -17.76 -0.53 -1.71
C LYS A 212 -17.04 0.19 -0.57
N GLN A 213 -16.13 1.11 -0.91
CA GLN A 213 -15.40 1.93 0.06
C GLN A 213 -16.33 2.98 0.68
N LEU A 214 -17.21 3.61 -0.12
CA LEU A 214 -18.24 4.53 0.38
C LEU A 214 -19.19 3.84 1.37
N LYS A 215 -19.72 2.66 1.03
CA LYS A 215 -20.55 1.87 1.94
C LYS A 215 -19.83 1.44 3.21
N ALA A 216 -18.50 1.37 3.22
CA ALA A 216 -17.73 1.12 4.45
C ALA A 216 -17.66 2.38 5.31
N LEU A 217 -17.48 3.55 4.68
CA LEU A 217 -17.50 4.87 5.30
C LEU A 217 -18.85 5.18 5.96
N GLU A 218 -19.96 4.88 5.28
CA GLU A 218 -21.32 5.16 5.78
C GLU A 218 -21.72 4.31 7.01
N LYS A 219 -21.02 3.21 7.29
CA LYS A 219 -21.41 2.25 8.34
C LYS A 219 -20.92 2.63 9.73
N ARG A 220 -19.79 3.32 9.84
CA ARG A 220 -19.13 3.64 11.11
C ARG A 220 -18.23 4.84 10.93
N HIS A 221 -17.98 5.60 11.99
CA HIS A 221 -17.07 6.73 11.89
C HIS A 221 -15.67 6.25 11.50
N CYS A 222 -14.98 7.04 10.68
CA CYS A 222 -13.57 6.84 10.39
C CYS A 222 -12.72 7.56 11.44
N ASP A 223 -11.88 6.84 12.18
CA ASP A 223 -10.93 7.45 13.12
C ASP A 223 -9.54 7.58 12.50
N ILE A 224 -9.08 6.48 11.88
CA ILE A 224 -7.79 6.39 11.21
C ILE A 224 -8.03 6.07 9.74
N LEU A 225 -7.65 6.99 8.86
CA LEU A 225 -7.73 6.81 7.42
C LEU A 225 -6.34 6.54 6.83
N VAL A 226 -6.19 5.42 6.13
CA VAL A 226 -4.97 5.09 5.38
C VAL A 226 -5.27 5.18 3.89
N ALA A 227 -4.57 6.01 3.11
CA ALA A 227 -4.97 6.26 1.74
C ALA A 227 -3.82 6.49 0.75
N THR A 228 -4.07 6.10 -0.51
CA THR A 228 -3.27 6.60 -1.65
C THR A 228 -3.72 8.01 -2.01
N PRO A 229 -2.82 8.94 -2.40
CA PRO A 229 -3.15 10.35 -2.65
C PRO A 229 -4.33 10.54 -3.62
N GLY A 230 -4.28 9.89 -4.79
CA GLY A 230 -5.31 10.03 -5.81
C GLY A 230 -6.70 9.62 -5.34
N ARG A 231 -6.83 8.45 -4.69
CA ARG A 231 -8.14 7.98 -4.24
C ARG A 231 -8.70 8.83 -3.10
N LEU A 232 -7.85 9.36 -2.22
CA LEU A 232 -8.30 10.29 -1.18
C LEU A 232 -8.92 11.54 -1.80
N LEU A 233 -8.25 12.14 -2.79
CA LEU A 233 -8.75 13.31 -3.50
C LEU A 233 -10.08 13.02 -4.21
N ASP A 234 -10.28 11.82 -4.78
CA ASP A 234 -11.57 11.43 -5.39
C ASP A 234 -12.72 11.50 -4.36
N PHE A 235 -12.49 11.02 -3.12
CA PHE A 235 -13.48 11.07 -2.04
C PHE A 235 -13.72 12.50 -1.53
N GLN A 236 -12.67 13.31 -1.41
CA GLN A 236 -12.79 14.71 -1.00
C GLN A 236 -13.55 15.54 -2.04
N GLN A 237 -13.26 15.36 -3.34
CA GLN A 237 -13.93 16.09 -4.42
C GLN A 237 -15.43 15.80 -4.50
N ARG A 238 -15.85 14.63 -4.03
CA ARG A 238 -17.26 14.22 -3.93
C ARG A 238 -17.93 14.68 -2.63
N GLY A 239 -17.19 15.28 -1.71
CA GLY A 239 -17.71 15.73 -0.41
C GLY A 239 -18.01 14.59 0.56
N GLU A 240 -17.39 13.42 0.38
CA GLU A 240 -17.61 12.25 1.24
C GLU A 240 -16.60 12.20 2.40
N VAL A 241 -15.46 12.89 2.26
CA VAL A 241 -14.38 12.93 3.24
C VAL A 241 -13.95 14.36 3.48
N HIS A 242 -13.85 14.74 4.75
CA HIS A 242 -13.42 16.05 5.21
C HIS A 242 -12.21 15.88 6.14
N LEU A 243 -11.16 16.66 5.92
CA LEU A 243 -9.85 16.47 6.57
C LEU A 243 -9.53 17.54 7.61
N ASP A 244 -10.49 18.40 7.91
CA ASP A 244 -10.42 19.52 8.85
C ASP A 244 -10.33 19.08 10.32
N MET A 245 -10.59 17.81 10.62
CA MET A 245 -10.45 17.22 11.97
C MET A 245 -9.16 16.41 12.15
N VAL A 246 -8.24 16.44 11.19
CA VAL A 246 -6.98 15.67 11.27
C VAL A 246 -6.05 16.27 12.33
N GLU A 247 -5.83 15.50 13.40
CA GLU A 247 -4.91 15.81 14.50
C GLU A 247 -3.51 15.23 14.27
N VAL A 248 -3.42 14.09 13.59
CA VAL A 248 -2.14 13.43 13.29
C VAL A 248 -2.09 13.06 11.81
N MET A 249 -1.04 13.52 11.13
CA MET A 249 -0.78 13.21 9.73
C MET A 249 0.52 12.44 9.58
N VAL A 250 0.50 11.39 8.77
CA VAL A 250 1.68 10.58 8.45
C VAL A 250 1.89 10.53 6.93
N LEU A 251 3.14 10.74 6.52
CA LEU A 251 3.60 10.57 5.15
C LEU A 251 4.63 9.43 5.15
N ASP A 252 4.25 8.23 4.71
CA ASP A 252 5.14 7.07 4.65
C ASP A 252 5.67 6.84 3.22
N GLU A 253 6.94 6.47 3.11
CA GLU A 253 7.70 6.38 1.85
C GLU A 253 7.62 7.70 1.03
N ALA A 254 8.00 8.81 1.66
CA ALA A 254 7.92 10.15 1.07
C ALA A 254 8.82 10.34 -0.17
N ASP A 255 10.01 9.75 -0.16
CA ASP A 255 10.88 9.58 -1.33
C ASP A 255 10.12 8.98 -2.52
N ARG A 256 9.39 7.88 -2.31
CA ARG A 256 8.64 7.24 -3.38
C ARG A 256 7.44 8.05 -3.85
N MET A 257 6.81 8.82 -2.96
CA MET A 257 5.77 9.77 -3.38
C MET A 257 6.34 10.86 -4.31
N LEU A 258 7.61 11.25 -4.11
CA LEU A 258 8.33 12.15 -5.02
C LEU A 258 8.55 11.49 -6.38
N ASP A 259 9.16 10.30 -6.41
CA ASP A 259 9.48 9.58 -7.65
C ASP A 259 8.25 9.29 -8.51
N MET A 260 7.13 8.96 -7.84
CA MET A 260 5.86 8.65 -8.52
C MET A 260 5.09 9.90 -8.94
N GLY A 261 5.62 11.10 -8.68
CA GLY A 261 5.00 12.37 -9.05
C GLY A 261 3.75 12.72 -8.24
N PHE A 262 3.58 12.16 -7.04
CA PHE A 262 2.40 12.39 -6.20
C PHE A 262 2.46 13.69 -5.38
N ILE A 263 3.60 14.38 -5.35
CA ILE A 263 3.76 15.62 -4.55
C ILE A 263 2.69 16.68 -4.82
N PRO A 264 2.24 16.96 -6.06
CA PRO A 264 1.14 17.90 -6.28
C PRO A 264 -0.16 17.49 -5.57
N GLN A 265 -0.49 16.20 -5.59
CA GLN A 265 -1.67 15.65 -4.92
C GLN A 265 -1.52 15.69 -3.39
N VAL A 266 -0.35 15.33 -2.87
CA VAL A 266 -0.03 15.41 -1.44
C VAL A 266 -0.14 16.87 -0.94
N ARG A 267 0.39 17.84 -1.69
CA ARG A 267 0.23 19.26 -1.37
C ARG A 267 -1.23 19.70 -1.34
N GLN A 268 -2.06 19.18 -2.25
CA GLN A 268 -3.50 19.46 -2.25
C GLN A 268 -4.17 18.90 -0.99
N ILE A 269 -3.87 17.65 -0.61
CA ILE A 269 -4.39 17.00 0.60
C ILE A 269 -4.00 17.80 1.85
N ILE A 270 -2.72 18.15 2.01
CA ILE A 270 -2.23 18.88 3.19
C ILE A 270 -2.93 20.24 3.34
N ARG A 271 -3.27 20.91 2.24
CA ARG A 271 -4.03 22.18 2.28
C ARG A 271 -5.47 22.02 2.78
N GLN A 272 -6.02 20.81 2.79
CA GLN A 272 -7.35 20.51 3.32
C GLN A 272 -7.32 20.07 4.79
N THR A 273 -6.13 19.93 5.39
CA THR A 273 -5.95 19.60 6.82
C THR A 273 -5.75 20.86 7.67
N PRO A 274 -5.97 20.83 9.00
CA PRO A 274 -5.59 21.91 9.91
C PRO A 274 -4.15 22.35 9.70
N PRO A 275 -3.76 23.62 9.95
CA PRO A 275 -2.39 24.06 9.76
C PRO A 275 -1.40 23.24 10.60
N LYS A 276 -0.14 23.16 10.16
CA LYS A 276 0.91 22.37 10.83
C LYS A 276 1.25 22.79 12.28
N SER A 277 0.69 23.90 12.76
CA SER A 277 0.76 24.34 14.15
C SER A 277 -0.30 23.69 15.05
N GLU A 278 -1.33 23.09 14.46
CA GLU A 278 -2.51 22.53 15.15
C GLU A 278 -2.64 21.00 14.98
N ARG A 279 -1.74 20.40 14.19
CA ARG A 279 -1.66 18.96 13.98
C ARG A 279 -0.22 18.47 14.16
N GLN A 280 -0.06 17.23 14.58
CA GLN A 280 1.23 16.54 14.55
C GLN A 280 1.47 15.95 13.16
N THR A 281 2.67 16.14 12.60
CA THR A 281 3.08 15.58 11.31
C THR A 281 4.29 14.67 11.46
N LEU A 282 4.17 13.44 11.00
CA LEU A 282 5.24 12.44 10.99
C LEU A 282 5.59 12.08 9.53
N LEU A 283 6.86 12.20 9.15
CA LEU A 283 7.34 11.85 7.81
C LEU A 283 8.35 10.73 7.89
N PHE A 284 8.16 9.69 7.09
CA PHE A 284 9.06 8.54 7.01
C PHE A 284 9.55 8.33 5.59
N SER A 285 10.84 8.12 5.45
CA SER A 285 11.50 7.93 4.16
C SER A 285 12.64 6.92 4.29
N ALA A 286 13.01 6.25 3.19
CA ALA A 286 14.22 5.44 3.16
C ALA A 286 15.44 6.35 2.89
N THR A 287 15.26 7.39 2.08
CA THR A 287 16.32 8.37 1.74
C THR A 287 15.96 9.78 2.22
N PHE A 288 16.99 10.56 2.55
CA PHE A 288 16.89 11.98 2.91
C PHE A 288 17.58 12.84 1.84
N THR A 289 17.05 12.81 0.62
CA THR A 289 17.47 13.74 -0.42
C THR A 289 17.08 15.18 -0.03
N ASP A 290 17.74 16.17 -0.63
CA ASP A 290 17.41 17.58 -0.39
C ASP A 290 15.93 17.86 -0.65
N ASP A 291 15.35 17.27 -1.70
CA ASP A 291 13.93 17.42 -2.02
C ASP A 291 13.02 16.85 -0.92
N VAL A 292 13.31 15.65 -0.41
CA VAL A 292 12.55 15.04 0.69
C VAL A 292 12.66 15.91 1.95
N MET A 293 13.86 16.39 2.28
CA MET A 293 14.08 17.25 3.44
C MET A 293 13.41 18.62 3.30
N ASN A 294 13.37 19.18 2.10
CA ASN A 294 12.67 20.43 1.82
C ASN A 294 11.14 20.27 2.00
N LEU A 295 10.58 19.16 1.51
CA LEU A 295 9.17 18.83 1.75
C LEU A 295 8.88 18.64 3.24
N ALA A 296 9.74 17.90 3.94
CA ALA A 296 9.58 17.65 5.37
C ALA A 296 9.55 18.96 6.16
N LYS A 297 10.55 19.83 5.98
CA LYS A 297 10.60 21.17 6.61
C LYS A 297 9.37 22.02 6.31
N GLN A 298 8.81 21.91 5.11
CA GLN A 298 7.61 22.64 4.73
C GLN A 298 6.39 22.18 5.54
N TRP A 299 6.26 20.88 5.78
CA TRP A 299 5.06 20.26 6.33
C TRP A 299 5.07 20.01 7.84
N THR A 300 6.25 20.04 8.46
CA THR A 300 6.41 19.86 9.91
C THR A 300 6.73 21.16 10.65
N THR A 301 6.65 21.12 11.97
CA THR A 301 7.01 22.17 12.93
C THR A 301 8.02 21.62 13.94
N ASP A 302 9.26 22.14 13.93
CA ASP A 302 10.37 21.71 14.81
C ASP A 302 10.49 20.18 15.02
N PRO A 303 10.63 19.41 13.91
CA PRO A 303 10.58 17.96 13.97
C PRO A 303 11.82 17.37 14.63
N ALA A 304 11.63 16.31 15.41
CA ALA A 304 12.72 15.41 15.77
C ALA A 304 13.20 14.67 14.51
N ILE A 305 14.48 14.80 14.18
CA ILE A 305 15.09 14.04 13.09
C ILE A 305 15.71 12.78 13.66
N VAL A 306 15.18 11.63 13.28
CA VAL A 306 15.64 10.32 13.72
C VAL A 306 16.23 9.59 12.52
N GLU A 307 17.52 9.32 12.58
CA GLU A 307 18.23 8.56 11.56
C GLU A 307 18.70 7.24 12.17
N ILE A 308 18.13 6.14 11.68
CA ILE A 308 18.63 4.82 12.02
C ILE A 308 19.55 4.41 10.88
N GLU A 309 20.82 4.26 11.20
CA GLU A 309 21.77 3.64 10.28
C GLU A 309 21.31 2.20 10.00
N PRO A 310 21.33 1.76 8.74
CA PRO A 310 21.09 0.35 8.45
C PRO A 310 22.13 -0.48 9.21
N GLU A 311 21.68 -1.38 10.09
CA GLU A 311 22.61 -2.35 10.73
C GLU A 311 23.36 -3.17 9.69
N ASN A 312 22.78 -3.31 8.49
CA ASN A 312 23.43 -3.82 7.31
C ASN A 312 22.99 -2.96 6.12
N VAL A 313 23.92 -2.42 5.34
CA VAL A 313 23.57 -1.96 4.00
C VAL A 313 23.07 -3.20 3.26
N ALA A 314 21.93 -3.15 2.56
CA ALA A 314 21.41 -4.31 1.82
C ALA A 314 22.48 -4.93 0.88
N SER A 315 23.49 -4.13 0.48
CA SER A 315 24.64 -4.57 -0.29
C SER A 315 25.62 -5.49 0.46
N GLU A 316 25.64 -5.48 1.79
CA GLU A 316 26.54 -6.28 2.63
C GLU A 316 25.93 -7.64 3.04
N THR A 317 24.61 -7.71 3.20
CA THR A 317 23.89 -8.94 3.57
C THR A 317 23.38 -9.75 2.38
N VAL A 318 23.31 -9.12 1.20
CA VAL A 318 22.90 -9.77 -0.04
C VAL A 318 24.12 -10.10 -0.88
N GLU A 319 24.30 -11.39 -1.16
CA GLU A 319 25.27 -11.87 -2.13
C GLU A 319 24.84 -11.41 -3.53
N GLN A 320 25.73 -10.71 -4.25
CA GLN A 320 25.40 -10.11 -5.53
C GLN A 320 26.23 -10.72 -6.65
N HIS A 321 25.54 -11.23 -7.67
CA HIS A 321 26.11 -11.74 -8.91
C HIS A 321 25.65 -10.89 -10.08
N VAL A 322 26.55 -10.57 -11.01
CA VAL A 322 26.18 -9.93 -12.27
C VAL A 322 26.68 -10.76 -13.42
N TYR A 323 25.75 -11.28 -14.23
CA TYR A 323 26.07 -12.03 -15.42
C TYR A 323 26.04 -11.13 -16.65
N ALA A 324 27.17 -11.06 -17.35
CA ALA A 324 27.24 -10.51 -18.69
C ALA A 324 26.60 -11.50 -19.67
N VAL A 325 25.43 -11.16 -20.21
CA VAL A 325 24.62 -12.10 -21.00
C VAL A 325 23.94 -11.37 -22.16
N ALA A 326 23.99 -11.98 -23.35
CA ALA A 326 23.32 -11.43 -24.51
C ALA A 326 21.80 -11.40 -24.31
N GLY A 327 21.13 -10.39 -24.84
CA GLY A 327 19.67 -10.25 -24.71
C GLY A 327 18.88 -11.51 -25.15
N SER A 328 19.38 -12.21 -26.18
CA SER A 328 18.77 -13.45 -26.68
C SER A 328 18.86 -14.64 -25.71
N ASP A 329 19.82 -14.61 -24.76
CA ASP A 329 20.10 -15.68 -23.81
C ASP A 329 19.56 -15.40 -22.40
N LYS A 330 19.20 -14.15 -22.08
CA LYS A 330 18.63 -13.76 -20.77
C LYS A 330 17.50 -14.69 -20.29
N TYR A 331 16.60 -15.10 -21.20
CA TYR A 331 15.52 -16.01 -20.84
C TYR A 331 16.01 -17.43 -20.50
N LYS A 332 16.98 -17.96 -21.26
CA LYS A 332 17.53 -19.30 -20.98
C LYS A 332 18.19 -19.32 -19.61
N LEU A 333 18.97 -18.27 -19.33
CA LEU A 333 19.61 -18.07 -18.04
C LEU A 333 18.57 -18.01 -16.90
N LEU A 334 17.53 -17.18 -17.03
CA LEU A 334 16.44 -17.11 -16.04
C LEU A 334 15.79 -18.48 -15.79
N TYR A 335 15.39 -19.16 -16.86
CA TYR A 335 14.70 -20.46 -16.75
C TYR A 335 15.58 -21.50 -16.04
N ASN A 336 16.84 -21.60 -16.44
CA ASN A 336 17.78 -22.56 -15.89
C ASN A 336 18.14 -22.24 -14.43
N LEU A 337 18.32 -20.97 -14.08
CA LEU A 337 18.53 -20.56 -12.68
C LEU A 337 17.38 -20.98 -11.77
N VAL A 338 16.14 -20.79 -12.20
CA VAL A 338 14.96 -21.13 -11.40
C VAL A 338 14.75 -22.64 -11.32
N THR A 339 14.94 -23.38 -12.42
CA THR A 339 14.58 -24.81 -12.50
C THR A 339 15.66 -25.76 -11.99
N GLN A 340 16.94 -25.43 -12.14
CA GLN A 340 18.04 -26.32 -11.74
C GLN A 340 18.33 -26.28 -10.25
N ASN A 341 17.94 -25.20 -9.56
CA ASN A 341 18.32 -24.97 -8.15
C ASN A 341 17.17 -25.18 -7.15
N GLY A 342 15.96 -25.53 -7.61
CA GLY A 342 14.80 -25.79 -6.74
C GLY A 342 14.37 -24.58 -5.89
N TRP A 343 14.71 -23.36 -6.32
CA TRP A 343 14.45 -22.14 -5.57
C TRP A 343 12.96 -21.93 -5.31
N GLN A 344 12.67 -21.32 -4.16
CA GLN A 344 11.31 -20.96 -3.74
C GLN A 344 11.22 -19.47 -3.54
N ARG A 345 10.11 -18.84 -3.96
CA ARG A 345 9.88 -17.39 -3.83
C ARG A 345 11.01 -16.56 -4.46
N VAL A 346 11.16 -16.69 -5.77
CA VAL A 346 12.08 -15.89 -6.60
C VAL A 346 11.34 -14.66 -7.11
N MET A 347 11.92 -13.48 -6.92
CA MET A 347 11.38 -12.23 -7.44
C MET A 347 12.18 -11.78 -8.66
N VAL A 348 11.54 -11.59 -9.81
CA VAL A 348 12.17 -11.19 -11.06
C VAL A 348 11.72 -9.78 -11.42
N PHE A 349 12.65 -8.87 -11.62
CA PHE A 349 12.37 -7.49 -12.01
C PHE A 349 12.69 -7.24 -13.49
N ALA A 350 11.76 -6.56 -14.16
CA ALA A 350 11.96 -6.01 -15.49
C ALA A 350 11.35 -4.60 -15.56
N ASN A 351 11.96 -3.69 -16.34
CA ASN A 351 11.59 -2.27 -16.32
C ASN A 351 10.21 -2.05 -16.95
N ARG A 352 9.87 -2.83 -17.99
CA ARG A 352 8.66 -2.61 -18.80
C ARG A 352 7.56 -3.64 -18.55
N LYS A 353 6.30 -3.20 -18.58
CA LYS A 353 5.12 -4.07 -18.33
C LYS A 353 4.96 -5.18 -19.37
N ASP A 354 5.22 -4.89 -20.64
CA ASP A 354 5.12 -5.87 -21.72
C ASP A 354 6.22 -6.95 -21.61
N GLU A 355 7.40 -6.57 -21.11
CA GLU A 355 8.47 -7.51 -20.81
C GLU A 355 8.11 -8.43 -19.63
N VAL A 356 7.62 -7.87 -18.53
CA VAL A 356 7.09 -8.64 -17.38
C VAL A 356 6.06 -9.67 -17.84
N ARG A 357 5.12 -9.26 -18.69
CA ARG A 357 4.10 -10.15 -19.26
C ARG A 357 4.74 -11.25 -20.11
N ARG A 358 5.67 -10.92 -21.02
CA ARG A 358 6.33 -11.91 -21.89
C ARG A 358 7.14 -12.93 -21.10
N ILE A 359 7.85 -12.48 -20.06
CA ILE A 359 8.66 -13.37 -19.19
C ILE A 359 7.73 -14.34 -18.46
N GLU A 360 6.66 -13.85 -17.84
CA GLU A 360 5.70 -14.69 -17.13
C GLU A 360 5.00 -15.70 -18.06
N GLU A 361 4.47 -15.25 -19.20
CA GLU A 361 3.82 -16.13 -20.17
C GLU A 361 4.75 -17.24 -20.68
N ARG A 362 6.04 -16.95 -20.86
CA ARG A 362 7.03 -17.98 -21.24
C ARG A 362 7.33 -18.93 -20.09
N LEU A 363 7.59 -18.43 -18.88
CA LEU A 363 7.82 -19.27 -17.70
C LEU A 363 6.65 -20.24 -17.46
N VAL A 364 5.41 -19.77 -17.51
CA VAL A 364 4.22 -20.60 -17.37
C VAL A 364 4.12 -21.65 -18.47
N ARG A 365 4.37 -21.26 -19.73
CA ARG A 365 4.38 -22.18 -20.89
C ARG A 365 5.40 -23.31 -20.71
N ASP A 366 6.57 -22.97 -20.19
CA ASP A 366 7.68 -23.91 -20.00
C ASP A 366 7.56 -24.68 -18.66
N GLY A 367 6.45 -24.50 -17.94
CA GLY A 367 6.08 -25.31 -16.77
C GLY A 367 6.55 -24.77 -15.42
N VAL A 368 7.05 -23.54 -15.37
CA VAL A 368 7.39 -22.85 -14.13
C VAL A 368 6.13 -22.19 -13.59
N ASN A 369 5.87 -22.38 -12.30
CA ASN A 369 4.78 -21.70 -11.61
C ASN A 369 5.13 -20.24 -11.35
N ALA A 370 4.76 -19.38 -12.30
CA ALA A 370 5.04 -17.96 -12.29
C ALA A 370 3.75 -17.13 -12.26
N ALA A 371 3.84 -15.93 -11.72
CA ALA A 371 2.80 -14.92 -11.80
C ALA A 371 3.43 -13.55 -12.06
N GLN A 372 2.66 -12.65 -12.68
CA GLN A 372 3.09 -11.28 -12.94
C GLN A 372 2.43 -10.29 -11.97
N LEU A 373 3.17 -9.22 -11.69
CA LEU A 373 2.72 -8.09 -10.93
C LEU A 373 3.13 -6.80 -11.64
N SER A 374 2.21 -6.27 -12.45
CA SER A 374 2.38 -5.03 -13.20
C SER A 374 1.15 -4.13 -13.01
N GLY A 375 1.23 -2.88 -13.46
CA GLY A 375 0.11 -1.93 -13.33
C GLY A 375 -1.18 -2.34 -14.05
N ASP A 376 -1.10 -3.33 -14.96
CA ASP A 376 -2.26 -3.79 -15.74
C ASP A 376 -3.01 -4.94 -15.04
N VAL A 377 -2.43 -5.49 -13.97
CA VAL A 377 -3.07 -6.55 -13.18
C VAL A 377 -4.16 -5.94 -12.28
N PRO A 378 -5.42 -6.39 -12.36
CA PRO A 378 -6.49 -5.90 -11.49
C PRO A 378 -6.18 -6.11 -10.00
N GLN A 379 -6.59 -5.17 -9.14
CA GLN A 379 -6.20 -5.15 -7.72
C GLN A 379 -6.52 -6.45 -6.97
N HIS A 380 -7.73 -7.01 -7.16
CA HIS A 380 -8.11 -8.27 -6.54
C HIS A 380 -7.20 -9.43 -6.94
N LYS A 381 -6.76 -9.47 -8.21
CA LYS A 381 -5.80 -10.47 -8.69
C LYS A 381 -4.41 -10.22 -8.10
N ARG A 382 -3.97 -8.95 -7.98
CA ARG A 382 -2.70 -8.58 -7.34
C ARG A 382 -2.62 -9.09 -5.90
N ILE A 383 -3.64 -8.81 -5.09
CA ILE A 383 -3.70 -9.25 -3.68
C ILE A 383 -3.57 -10.78 -3.59
N ARG A 384 -4.36 -11.51 -4.37
CA ARG A 384 -4.30 -12.98 -4.40
C ARG A 384 -2.95 -13.51 -4.88
N THR A 385 -2.33 -12.87 -5.87
CA THR A 385 -0.99 -13.24 -6.35
C THR A 385 0.05 -13.05 -5.25
N LEU A 386 0.00 -11.93 -4.52
CA LEU A 386 0.92 -11.64 -3.42
C LEU A 386 0.75 -12.63 -2.26
N GLU A 387 -0.49 -12.98 -1.92
CA GLU A 387 -0.79 -14.01 -0.91
C GLU A 387 -0.24 -15.38 -1.33
N ASN A 388 -0.54 -15.81 -2.55
CA ASN A 388 -0.04 -17.08 -3.08
C ASN A 388 1.50 -17.11 -3.14
N PHE A 389 2.15 -15.99 -3.47
CA PHE A 389 3.62 -15.89 -3.46
C PHE A 389 4.17 -15.95 -2.03
N ARG A 390 3.56 -15.24 -1.08
CA ARG A 390 3.92 -15.30 0.35
C ARG A 390 3.79 -16.71 0.91
N GLU A 391 2.74 -17.45 0.53
CA GLU A 391 2.51 -18.83 0.94
C GLU A 391 3.39 -19.85 0.19
N GLY A 392 4.24 -19.41 -0.75
CA GLY A 392 5.08 -20.27 -1.57
C GLY A 392 4.32 -21.06 -2.65
N ARG A 393 3.03 -20.77 -2.87
CA ARG A 393 2.23 -21.35 -3.96
C ARG A 393 2.58 -20.80 -5.33
N VAL A 394 3.30 -19.67 -5.42
CA VAL A 394 3.90 -19.16 -6.65
C VAL A 394 5.42 -19.19 -6.46
N THR A 395 6.13 -19.81 -7.40
CA THR A 395 7.59 -19.96 -7.32
C THR A 395 8.29 -18.69 -7.79
N VAL A 396 7.81 -18.09 -8.89
CA VAL A 396 8.40 -16.90 -9.50
C VAL A 396 7.39 -15.76 -9.58
N LEU A 397 7.72 -14.61 -9.02
CA LEU A 397 6.93 -13.38 -9.17
C LEU A 397 7.69 -12.40 -10.06
N VAL A 398 7.16 -12.14 -11.25
CA VAL A 398 7.74 -11.18 -12.22
C VAL A 398 7.08 -9.82 -12.04
N ALA A 399 7.85 -8.76 -11.78
CA ALA A 399 7.31 -7.44 -11.44
C ALA A 399 8.06 -6.28 -12.11
N THR A 400 7.37 -5.15 -12.28
CA THR A 400 8.02 -3.86 -12.56
C THR A 400 8.35 -3.15 -11.25
N ASP A 401 9.27 -2.17 -11.25
CA ASP A 401 9.62 -1.38 -10.05
C ASP A 401 8.38 -0.78 -9.39
N VAL A 402 7.58 -0.06 -10.17
CA VAL A 402 6.35 0.58 -9.70
C VAL A 402 5.41 -0.41 -9.02
N ALA A 403 5.27 -1.61 -9.58
CA ALA A 403 4.36 -2.61 -9.07
C ALA A 403 4.96 -3.42 -7.91
N GLY A 404 6.29 -3.50 -7.84
CA GLY A 404 7.09 -4.19 -6.82
C GLY A 404 7.39 -3.36 -5.57
N ARG A 405 7.34 -2.02 -5.68
CA ARG A 405 7.45 -1.08 -4.57
C ARG A 405 6.31 -1.28 -3.56
N GLY A 406 6.57 -1.05 -2.28
CA GLY A 406 5.58 -1.21 -1.19
C GLY A 406 5.21 -2.65 -0.82
N ILE A 407 5.79 -3.67 -1.47
CA ILE A 407 5.54 -5.07 -1.13
C ILE A 407 6.45 -5.52 0.00
N HIS A 408 5.88 -5.82 1.17
CA HIS A 408 6.57 -6.53 2.24
C HIS A 408 6.27 -8.02 2.19
N ILE A 409 7.22 -8.80 1.66
CA ILE A 409 7.16 -10.26 1.64
C ILE A 409 8.45 -10.79 2.24
N ASP A 410 8.31 -11.51 3.35
CA ASP A 410 9.44 -12.15 4.03
C ASP A 410 9.83 -13.44 3.30
N GLY A 411 11.10 -13.81 3.40
CA GLY A 411 11.60 -15.08 2.89
C GLY A 411 11.70 -15.18 1.37
N ILE A 412 11.85 -14.05 0.65
CA ILE A 412 12.28 -14.04 -0.76
C ILE A 412 13.71 -14.58 -0.80
N SER A 413 13.90 -15.74 -1.45
CA SER A 413 15.22 -16.38 -1.48
C SER A 413 16.17 -15.69 -2.46
N HIS A 414 15.66 -15.34 -3.64
CA HIS A 414 16.44 -14.77 -4.73
C HIS A 414 15.72 -13.59 -5.36
N VAL A 415 16.49 -12.55 -5.67
CA VAL A 415 16.08 -11.45 -6.53
C VAL A 415 16.83 -11.57 -7.85
N ILE A 416 16.12 -11.47 -8.97
CA ILE A 416 16.71 -11.48 -10.31
C ILE A 416 16.39 -10.17 -11.00
N ASN A 417 17.39 -9.36 -11.32
CA ASN A 417 17.24 -8.21 -12.19
C ASN A 417 17.39 -8.68 -13.65
N PHE A 418 16.26 -8.99 -14.29
CA PHE A 418 16.26 -9.41 -15.70
C PHE A 418 16.71 -8.28 -16.62
N THR A 419 16.31 -7.06 -16.28
CA THR A 419 16.88 -5.82 -16.80
C THR A 419 17.46 -5.00 -15.66
N LEU A 420 18.59 -4.35 -15.86
CA LEU A 420 19.10 -3.38 -14.89
C LEU A 420 18.16 -2.17 -14.80
N PRO A 421 17.93 -1.62 -13.59
CA PRO A 421 17.11 -0.43 -13.43
C PRO A 421 17.78 0.80 -14.05
N GLU A 422 16.97 1.76 -14.48
CA GLU A 422 17.45 3.05 -15.02
C GLU A 422 17.91 4.00 -13.90
N ASP A 423 17.34 3.84 -12.71
CA ASP A 423 17.70 4.58 -11.50
C ASP A 423 18.53 3.67 -10.57
N PRO A 424 19.73 4.09 -10.13
CA PRO A 424 20.54 3.29 -9.21
C PRO A 424 19.88 3.04 -7.85
N ASP A 425 19.02 3.93 -7.35
CA ASP A 425 18.30 3.72 -6.09
C ASP A 425 17.31 2.54 -6.21
N ASP A 426 16.70 2.35 -7.38
CA ASP A 426 15.85 1.19 -7.65
C ASP A 426 16.64 -0.12 -7.58
N TYR A 427 17.92 -0.14 -7.94
CA TYR A 427 18.76 -1.32 -7.75
C TYR A 427 18.81 -1.74 -6.28
N VAL A 428 19.11 -0.79 -5.39
CA VAL A 428 19.16 -1.02 -3.94
C VAL A 428 17.79 -1.48 -3.42
N HIS A 429 16.70 -0.88 -3.91
CA HIS A 429 15.34 -1.27 -3.54
C HIS A 429 14.93 -2.67 -4.01
N ARG A 430 15.42 -3.11 -5.17
CA ARG A 430 15.19 -4.46 -5.70
C ARG A 430 15.93 -5.50 -4.88
N ILE A 431 17.24 -5.32 -4.69
CA ILE A 431 18.06 -6.29 -3.95
C ILE A 431 17.63 -6.37 -2.47
N GLY A 432 17.17 -5.25 -1.90
CA GLY A 432 16.60 -5.20 -0.55
C GLY A 432 15.25 -5.92 -0.40
N ARG A 433 14.75 -6.62 -1.43
CA ARG A 433 13.60 -7.55 -1.30
C ARG A 433 14.02 -8.90 -0.72
N THR A 434 15.30 -9.27 -0.82
CA THR A 434 15.88 -10.43 -0.13
C THR A 434 16.78 -9.96 1.03
N GLY A 435 17.34 -10.88 1.80
CA GLY A 435 18.28 -10.55 2.88
C GLY A 435 17.66 -9.89 4.13
N ARG A 436 16.34 -10.02 4.33
CA ARG A 436 15.63 -9.39 5.46
C ARG A 436 15.69 -10.25 6.73
N ALA A 437 15.55 -9.60 7.89
CA ALA A 437 15.42 -10.24 9.21
C ALA A 437 16.56 -11.25 9.55
N GLY A 438 17.80 -10.93 9.17
CA GLY A 438 18.99 -11.74 9.51
C GLY A 438 19.19 -12.98 8.64
N THR A 439 18.39 -13.15 7.58
CA THR A 439 18.61 -14.21 6.57
C THR A 439 19.55 -13.71 5.47
N SER A 440 20.44 -14.58 4.95
CA SER A 440 21.23 -14.25 3.75
C SER A 440 20.34 -14.32 2.50
N GLY A 441 20.52 -13.36 1.61
CA GLY A 441 19.80 -13.28 0.34
C GLY A 441 20.76 -13.31 -0.85
N VAL A 442 20.27 -13.73 -2.01
CA VAL A 442 21.06 -13.67 -3.26
C VAL A 442 20.35 -12.77 -4.28
N SER A 443 21.10 -11.85 -4.88
CA SER A 443 20.66 -11.04 -6.01
C SER A 443 21.49 -11.38 -7.24
N ILE A 444 20.82 -11.64 -8.35
CA ILE A 444 21.46 -11.93 -9.65
C ILE A 444 20.98 -10.91 -10.66
N SER A 445 21.91 -10.20 -11.31
CA SER A 445 21.57 -9.20 -12.34
C SER A 445 22.09 -9.62 -13.70
N PHE A 446 21.29 -9.38 -14.73
CA PHE A 446 21.68 -9.63 -16.11
C PHE A 446 22.10 -8.31 -16.76
N ALA A 447 23.40 -8.18 -17.03
CA ALA A 447 23.96 -7.07 -17.79
C ALA A 447 24.07 -7.50 -19.26
N GLY A 448 23.19 -6.94 -20.09
CA GLY A 448 23.19 -7.16 -21.54
C GLY A 448 23.61 -5.91 -22.30
N GLU A 449 23.52 -5.99 -23.62
CA GLU A 449 23.94 -4.92 -24.53
C GLU A 449 23.13 -3.62 -24.33
N ASP A 450 21.86 -3.76 -23.93
CA ASP A 450 20.91 -2.66 -23.82
C ASP A 450 20.87 -2.00 -22.43
N ASP A 451 21.53 -2.57 -21.40
CA ASP A 451 21.38 -2.08 -20.03
C ASP A 451 22.67 -2.10 -19.20
N ALA A 452 23.77 -2.68 -19.69
CA ALA A 452 25.07 -2.67 -18.99
C ALA A 452 25.61 -1.24 -18.72
N TYR A 453 25.19 -0.24 -19.50
CA TYR A 453 25.58 1.15 -19.28
C TYR A 453 25.00 1.78 -17.99
N GLN A 454 24.06 1.10 -17.33
CA GLN A 454 23.53 1.52 -16.02
C GLN A 454 24.45 1.15 -14.86
N LEU A 455 25.39 0.21 -15.06
CA LEU A 455 26.29 -0.28 -14.01
C LEU A 455 27.12 0.82 -13.34
N PRO A 456 27.72 1.80 -14.05
CA PRO A 456 28.56 2.82 -13.42
C PRO A 456 27.84 3.64 -12.34
N ALA A 457 26.58 4.03 -12.58
CA ALA A 457 25.79 4.78 -11.59
C ALA A 457 25.43 3.91 -10.38
N ILE A 458 25.17 2.62 -10.60
CA ILE A 458 24.93 1.65 -9.53
C ILE A 458 26.21 1.45 -8.70
N GLU A 459 27.37 1.30 -9.34
CA GLU A 459 28.66 1.15 -8.66
C GLU A 459 29.03 2.38 -7.82
N GLU A 460 28.73 3.59 -8.32
CA GLU A 460 28.92 4.84 -7.59
C GLU A 460 28.06 4.87 -6.32
N LEU A 461 26.77 4.54 -6.43
CA LEU A 461 25.86 4.46 -5.28
C LEU A 461 26.28 3.40 -4.26
N LEU A 462 26.77 2.24 -4.73
CA LEU A 462 27.25 1.17 -3.86
C LEU A 462 28.64 1.46 -3.26
N GLY A 463 29.37 2.46 -3.77
CA GLY A 463 30.74 2.78 -3.37
C GLY A 463 31.76 1.69 -3.71
N ARG A 464 31.42 0.71 -4.56
CA ARG A 464 32.30 -0.40 -4.95
C ARG A 464 32.05 -0.86 -6.37
N LYS A 465 33.09 -1.43 -6.99
CA LYS A 465 32.98 -2.04 -8.32
C LYS A 465 32.24 -3.37 -8.27
N ILE A 466 31.41 -3.61 -9.27
CA ILE A 466 30.67 -4.85 -9.45
C ILE A 466 31.45 -5.74 -10.42
N LYS A 467 31.77 -6.95 -9.98
CA LYS A 467 32.40 -7.94 -10.86
C LYS A 467 31.33 -8.53 -11.79
N CYS A 468 31.52 -8.34 -13.09
CA CYS A 468 30.71 -9.01 -14.10
C CYS A 468 31.34 -10.35 -14.47
N GLU A 469 30.52 -11.40 -14.50
CA GLU A 469 30.94 -12.77 -14.78
C GLU A 469 30.20 -13.31 -16.00
N MET A 470 30.80 -14.24 -16.73
CA MET A 470 30.08 -14.97 -17.78
C MET A 470 29.22 -16.05 -17.12
N PRO A 471 27.95 -16.22 -17.53
CA PRO A 471 27.12 -17.30 -17.01
C PRO A 471 27.73 -18.66 -17.44
N PRO A 472 27.77 -19.66 -16.54
CA PRO A 472 28.18 -21.02 -16.89
C PRO A 472 27.39 -21.59 -18.08
N ASP A 473 28.06 -22.32 -18.97
CA ASP A 473 27.43 -22.91 -20.18
C ASP A 473 26.20 -23.78 -19.87
N ALA A 474 26.19 -24.46 -18.72
CA ALA A 474 25.06 -25.25 -18.24
C ALA A 474 23.78 -24.42 -18.04
N LEU A 475 23.91 -23.14 -17.70
CA LEU A 475 22.80 -22.20 -17.54
C LEU A 475 22.38 -21.55 -18.86
N LEU A 476 23.16 -21.68 -19.93
CA LEU A 476 22.83 -21.20 -21.28
C LEU A 476 22.21 -22.30 -22.17
N THR A 477 21.99 -23.49 -21.63
CA THR A 477 21.37 -24.59 -22.36
C THR A 477 19.96 -24.23 -22.85
N PRO A 478 19.56 -24.67 -24.06
CA PRO A 478 18.22 -24.39 -24.59
C PRO A 478 17.11 -24.94 -23.68
N VAL A 479 16.07 -24.13 -23.49
CA VAL A 479 14.91 -24.53 -22.69
C VAL A 479 14.21 -25.75 -23.33
N PRO A 480 13.92 -26.81 -22.56
CA PRO A 480 13.24 -27.99 -23.08
C PRO A 480 11.86 -27.60 -23.64
N ARG A 481 11.62 -27.84 -24.93
CA ARG A 481 10.28 -27.67 -25.49
C ARG A 481 9.38 -28.78 -24.94
N LYS A 482 8.40 -28.44 -24.09
CA LYS A 482 7.26 -29.32 -23.88
C LYS A 482 6.55 -29.47 -25.23
N ALA A 483 6.55 -30.67 -25.80
CA ALA A 483 5.70 -30.98 -26.93
C ALA A 483 4.27 -30.61 -26.52
N GLN A 484 3.65 -29.67 -27.23
CA GLN A 484 2.22 -29.42 -27.07
C GLN A 484 1.53 -30.76 -27.30
N ALA A 485 0.85 -31.29 -26.28
CA ALA A 485 -0.02 -32.43 -26.46
C ALA A 485 -1.00 -32.04 -27.57
N SER A 486 -0.79 -32.63 -28.74
CA SER A 486 -1.64 -32.50 -29.91
C SER A 486 -3.08 -32.73 -29.46
N ALA A 487 -3.92 -31.72 -29.66
CA ALA A 487 -5.36 -31.89 -29.62
C ALA A 487 -5.71 -33.15 -30.43
N ASN A 488 -6.42 -34.09 -29.81
CA ASN A 488 -6.88 -35.31 -30.46
C ASN A 488 -7.51 -34.99 -31.82
N PRO A 489 -7.13 -35.68 -32.90
CA PRO A 489 -7.90 -35.62 -34.13
C PRO A 489 -9.22 -36.36 -33.89
N SER A 490 -10.30 -35.75 -34.33
CA SER A 490 -11.62 -36.34 -34.41
C SER A 490 -11.59 -37.71 -35.09
N VAL A 491 -12.09 -38.75 -34.40
CA VAL A 491 -12.86 -39.87 -34.99
C VAL A 491 -13.95 -40.25 -34.00
#